data_AF-A0AAQ4E3W4-F1
#
_entry.id   AF-A0AAQ4E3W4-F1
#
_cell.length_a   1.000
_cell.length_b   1.000
_cell.length_c   1.000
_cell.angle_alpha   90.00
_cell.angle_beta   90.00
_cell.angle_gamma   90.00
#
_symmetry.space_group_name_H-M   'P 1'
#
loop_
_entity.id
_entity.type
_entity.pdbx_description
1 polymer ?
#
loop_
_entity_poly.entity_id
_entity_poly.type
_entity_poly.pdbx_seq_one_letter_code
_entity_poly.pdbx_strand_id
1 'polypeptide(L)'
;MSDECLSCHEKLSDDEVFLSCAECEYNYHIGACSGVNQANYKKKSEIAKKTWKCATCKTSQARGSSQGTTKQKEAGLDLAKEIADIQSKLATVLEMKSKLDNIEAIMTTVGCIESSVKAMSDKYDEVLTRMETQSADITGLKKRMEKLEEKVDDEETKKLRQEINNLEQYSRQQNMQIHGLPQHTDEKLLDKINLLADELKIARLSEADVEAVHRLPLRGDKDASERIAPVLVRFSSRVTRDKWLSKKNELKDKQSKIFLNENLTAQNKDLLWRMKSKAKEKEYEFAWVKNGKLFVRRAPRSKIIRIASVDDLEKIR
;
A
#
# COMPACT_ATOMS: atom_id res chain seq x y z
N MET A 1 72.46 2.88 28.54
CA MET A 1 73.67 2.11 28.20
C MET A 1 73.19 0.84 27.53
N SER A 2 73.66 0.55 26.32
CA SER A 2 73.15 -0.59 25.56
C SER A 2 73.74 -1.90 26.08
N ASP A 3 72.89 -2.84 26.45
CA ASP A 3 73.28 -4.19 26.89
C ASP A 3 73.65 -5.11 25.72
N GLU A 4 73.99 -4.51 24.58
CA GLU A 4 74.34 -5.19 23.34
C GLU A 4 75.68 -4.67 22.83
N CYS A 5 76.51 -5.60 22.35
CA CYS A 5 77.79 -5.27 21.74
C CYS A 5 77.58 -4.62 20.37
N LEU A 6 78.09 -3.40 20.16
CA LEU A 6 77.87 -2.70 18.87
C LEU A 6 78.53 -3.42 17.67
N SER A 7 79.54 -4.24 17.90
CA SER A 7 80.29 -4.91 16.82
C SER A 7 79.57 -6.16 16.29
N CYS A 8 78.98 -6.97 17.17
CA CYS A 8 78.30 -8.22 16.79
C CYS A 8 76.78 -8.20 17.03
N HIS A 9 76.25 -7.17 17.68
CA HIS A 9 74.84 -7.01 18.05
C HIS A 9 74.29 -8.12 18.97
N GLU A 10 75.15 -8.86 19.67
CA GLU A 10 74.76 -9.85 20.69
C GLU A 10 74.73 -9.21 22.09
N LYS A 11 73.89 -9.77 22.97
CA LYS A 11 73.70 -9.28 24.34
C LYS A 11 74.92 -9.55 25.22
N LEU A 12 75.30 -8.54 25.99
CA LEU A 12 76.33 -8.62 27.02
C LEU A 12 75.69 -9.18 28.30
N SER A 13 76.18 -10.32 28.78
CA SER A 13 75.70 -10.88 30.06
C SER A 13 76.28 -10.11 31.24
N ASP A 14 75.51 -9.94 32.32
CA ASP A 14 75.93 -9.19 33.52
C ASP A 14 77.19 -9.78 34.20
N ASP A 15 77.48 -11.07 34.00
CA ASP A 15 78.68 -11.76 34.53
C ASP A 15 79.90 -11.66 33.59
N GLU A 16 79.73 -11.15 32.37
CA GLU A 16 80.79 -11.04 31.37
C GLU A 16 81.47 -9.67 31.38
N VAL A 17 82.80 -9.68 31.32
CA VAL A 17 83.56 -8.44 31.35
C VAL A 17 83.61 -7.81 29.95
N PHE A 18 83.24 -6.54 29.84
CA PHE A 18 83.18 -5.79 28.58
C PHE A 18 84.00 -4.49 28.60
N LEU A 19 84.20 -3.89 27.43
CA LEU A 19 84.88 -2.59 27.24
C LEU A 19 83.92 -1.55 26.66
N SER A 20 83.84 -0.38 27.29
CA SER A 20 83.04 0.75 26.79
C SER A 20 83.94 1.77 26.11
N CYS A 21 83.54 2.23 24.93
CA CYS A 21 84.29 3.25 24.20
C CYS A 21 84.10 4.63 24.85
N ALA A 22 85.19 5.34 25.15
CA ALA A 22 85.15 6.65 25.78
C ALA A 22 84.55 7.78 24.92
N GLU A 23 84.30 7.55 23.63
CA GLU A 23 83.86 8.59 22.69
C GLU A 23 82.43 8.37 22.16
N CYS A 24 82.01 7.12 21.94
CA CYS A 24 80.65 6.80 21.51
C CYS A 24 79.82 6.08 22.57
N GLU A 25 80.40 5.81 23.74
CA GLU A 25 79.76 5.20 24.93
C GLU A 25 79.13 3.81 24.71
N TYR A 26 79.33 3.21 23.53
CA TYR A 26 78.89 1.85 23.24
C TYR A 26 79.81 0.78 23.85
N ASN A 27 79.21 -0.36 24.18
CA ASN A 27 79.87 -1.51 24.80
C ASN A 27 80.34 -2.54 23.77
N TYR A 28 81.44 -3.23 24.08
CA TYR A 28 82.08 -4.21 23.21
C TYR A 28 82.56 -5.44 23.98
N HIS A 29 82.38 -6.64 23.42
CA HIS A 29 82.98 -7.86 23.95
C HIS A 29 84.51 -7.78 23.94
N ILE A 30 85.14 -8.38 24.96
CA ILE A 30 86.60 -8.59 24.99
C ILE A 30 86.95 -9.66 23.96
N GLY A 31 87.92 -9.39 23.09
CA GLY A 31 88.34 -10.29 22.01
C GLY A 31 88.29 -9.59 20.66
N ALA A 32 87.72 -10.25 19.65
CA ALA A 32 87.65 -9.72 18.29
C ALA A 32 86.85 -8.41 18.18
N CYS A 33 85.79 -8.26 18.99
CA CYS A 33 84.90 -7.10 18.93
C CYS A 33 85.55 -5.78 19.38
N SER A 34 86.39 -5.83 20.40
CA SER A 34 87.18 -4.68 20.90
C SER A 34 88.62 -4.67 20.40
N GLY A 35 89.09 -5.75 19.77
CA GLY A 35 90.50 -5.95 19.42
C GLY A 35 91.43 -6.11 20.63
N VAL A 36 90.89 -6.30 21.85
CA VAL A 36 91.65 -6.51 23.09
C VAL A 36 91.37 -7.89 23.63
N ASN A 37 92.38 -8.75 23.72
CA ASN A 37 92.22 -10.09 24.29
C ASN A 37 92.13 -10.08 25.83
N GLN A 38 91.65 -11.17 26.42
CA GLN A 38 91.37 -11.27 27.85
C GLN A 38 92.65 -11.14 28.72
N ALA A 39 93.80 -11.63 28.24
CA ALA A 39 95.08 -11.49 28.92
C ALA A 39 95.54 -10.02 29.01
N ASN A 40 95.38 -9.24 27.93
CA ASN A 40 95.72 -7.82 27.91
C ASN A 40 94.70 -6.98 28.67
N TYR A 41 93.43 -7.37 28.68
CA TYR A 41 92.41 -6.70 29.48
C TYR A 41 92.74 -6.78 30.99
N LYS A 42 93.17 -7.94 31.49
CA LYS A 42 93.57 -8.11 32.90
C LYS A 42 94.81 -7.29 33.28
N LYS A 43 95.72 -7.04 32.34
CA LYS A 43 96.94 -6.23 32.56
C LYS A 43 96.72 -4.71 32.46
N LYS A 44 95.59 -4.26 31.91
CA LYS A 44 95.27 -2.82 31.79
C LYS A 44 94.88 -2.23 33.13
N SER A 45 95.46 -1.07 33.45
CA SER A 45 95.02 -0.25 34.58
C SER A 45 93.57 0.23 34.37
N GLU A 46 92.88 0.55 35.46
CA GLU A 46 91.48 0.97 35.43
C GLU A 46 91.27 2.26 34.61
N ILE A 47 92.25 3.17 34.65
CA ILE A 47 92.29 4.39 33.85
C ILE A 47 92.41 4.05 32.35
N ALA A 48 93.23 3.06 31.99
CA ALA A 48 93.42 2.64 30.60
C ALA A 48 92.22 1.87 30.02
N LYS A 49 91.33 1.34 30.88
CA LYS A 49 90.05 0.76 30.48
C LYS A 49 89.01 1.85 30.21
N LYS A 50 88.92 2.86 31.09
CA LYS A 50 87.97 3.99 30.94
C LYS A 50 88.30 4.93 29.77
N THR A 51 89.55 5.00 29.36
CA THR A 51 90.02 5.85 28.24
C THR A 51 90.14 5.10 26.91
N TRP A 52 89.71 3.84 26.85
CA TRP A 52 89.78 3.05 25.63
C TRP A 52 88.80 3.57 24.58
N LYS A 53 89.24 3.61 23.32
CA LYS A 53 88.45 4.04 22.16
C LYS A 53 88.36 2.92 21.13
N CYS A 54 87.17 2.73 20.55
CA CYS A 54 86.95 1.77 19.47
C CYS A 54 87.64 2.20 18.16
N ALA A 55 87.81 1.26 17.22
CA ALA A 55 88.51 1.50 15.97
C ALA A 55 87.88 2.64 15.16
N THR A 56 86.55 2.73 15.12
CA THR A 56 85.83 3.78 14.38
C THR A 56 86.12 5.17 14.94
N CYS A 57 86.05 5.35 16.26
CA CYS A 57 86.32 6.62 16.94
C CYS A 57 87.82 6.99 16.92
N LYS A 58 88.73 6.01 16.90
CA LYS A 58 90.16 6.29 16.68
C LYS A 58 90.44 6.83 15.28
N THR A 59 89.69 6.36 14.28
CA THR A 59 89.92 6.72 12.88
C THR A 59 89.26 8.06 12.51
N SER A 60 88.21 8.49 13.23
CA SER A 60 87.56 9.79 13.03
C SER A 60 88.45 10.97 13.45
N GLN A 61 89.28 10.83 14.49
CA GLN A 61 90.20 11.89 14.94
C GLN A 61 91.41 12.09 14.00
N ALA A 62 91.74 11.12 13.14
CA ALA A 62 92.89 11.21 12.23
C ALA A 62 92.64 12.05 10.97
N ARG A 63 91.41 12.55 10.72
CA ARG A 63 91.05 13.27 9.49
C ARG A 63 90.80 14.77 9.67
N GLY A 64 91.05 15.32 10.85
CA GLY A 64 90.77 16.73 11.16
C GLY A 64 92.03 17.56 11.36
N SER A 65 92.82 17.82 10.30
CA SER A 65 93.69 19.00 10.30
C SER A 65 94.11 19.46 8.90
N SER A 66 93.98 20.77 8.72
CA SER A 66 94.56 21.67 7.73
C SER A 66 94.12 21.64 6.25
N GLN A 67 93.42 22.73 5.93
CA GLN A 67 93.27 23.41 4.65
C GLN A 67 94.56 23.52 3.82
N GLY A 68 94.40 23.52 2.50
CA GLY A 68 95.43 23.96 1.57
C GLY A 68 95.03 23.73 0.12
N THR A 69 94.50 24.77 -0.51
CA THR A 69 94.25 24.91 -1.95
C THR A 69 95.40 24.39 -2.82
N THR A 70 95.11 23.72 -3.94
CA THR A 70 95.38 24.19 -5.33
C THR A 70 95.06 23.10 -6.37
N LYS A 71 94.24 23.48 -7.37
CA LYS A 71 94.08 22.97 -8.75
C LYS A 71 94.34 21.47 -9.06
N GLN A 72 93.29 20.78 -9.50
CA GLN A 72 93.23 20.00 -10.75
C GLN A 72 91.77 19.56 -11.01
N LYS A 73 91.15 20.09 -12.08
CA LYS A 73 89.87 19.62 -12.63
C LYS A 73 90.20 18.67 -13.79
N GLU A 74 89.57 17.49 -13.82
CA GLU A 74 88.81 17.00 -14.99
C GLU A 74 88.20 15.59 -14.84
N ALA A 75 88.57 14.75 -13.86
CA ALA A 75 88.03 13.38 -13.75
C ALA A 75 86.76 13.19 -12.86
N GLY A 76 86.34 14.20 -12.09
CA GLY A 76 85.22 14.10 -11.13
C GLY A 76 83.83 14.48 -11.67
N LEU A 77 83.74 14.96 -12.91
CA LEU A 77 82.49 15.43 -13.53
C LEU A 77 81.65 14.28 -14.12
N ASP A 78 82.26 13.14 -14.44
CA ASP A 78 81.59 12.02 -15.10
C ASP A 78 80.87 11.11 -14.10
N LEU A 79 81.55 10.76 -13.00
CA LEU A 79 80.95 9.95 -11.92
C LEU A 79 79.78 10.67 -11.22
N ALA A 80 79.85 12.00 -11.11
CA ALA A 80 78.75 12.81 -10.58
C ALA A 80 77.53 12.84 -11.51
N LYS A 81 77.74 12.78 -12.84
CA LYS A 81 76.66 12.68 -13.84
C LYS A 81 76.01 11.30 -13.82
N GLU A 82 76.80 10.23 -13.70
CA GLU A 82 76.28 8.86 -13.59
C GLU A 82 75.46 8.67 -12.30
N ILE A 83 75.92 9.23 -11.17
CA ILE A 83 75.16 9.19 -9.91
C ILE A 83 73.84 9.97 -10.03
N ALA A 84 73.84 11.12 -10.72
CA ALA A 84 72.61 11.89 -10.97
C ALA A 84 71.63 11.14 -11.90
N ASP A 85 72.14 10.44 -12.92
CA ASP A 85 71.34 9.59 -13.81
C ASP A 85 70.74 8.38 -13.07
N ILE A 86 71.50 7.75 -12.18
CA ILE A 86 71.01 6.68 -11.30
C ILE A 86 69.94 7.21 -10.33
N GLN A 87 70.12 8.40 -9.75
CA GLN A 87 69.12 9.03 -8.89
C GLN A 87 67.83 9.37 -9.66
N SER A 88 67.94 9.82 -10.91
CA SER A 88 66.79 10.05 -11.81
C SER A 88 66.05 8.75 -12.11
N LYS A 89 66.76 7.67 -12.47
CA LYS A 89 66.16 6.35 -12.70
C LYS A 89 65.52 5.78 -11.44
N LEU A 90 66.15 5.93 -10.27
CA LEU A 90 65.57 5.51 -8.99
C LEU A 90 64.27 6.25 -8.69
N ALA A 91 64.20 7.56 -8.99
CA ALA A 91 62.97 8.34 -8.86
C ALA A 91 61.85 7.80 -9.77
N THR A 92 62.18 7.44 -11.02
CA THR A 92 61.18 6.82 -11.93
C THR A 92 60.70 5.44 -11.45
N VAL A 93 61.57 4.64 -10.81
CA VAL A 93 61.21 3.34 -10.25
C VAL A 93 60.31 3.49 -9.02
N LEU A 94 60.57 4.48 -8.16
CA LEU A 94 59.70 4.82 -7.04
C LEU A 94 58.32 5.30 -7.52
N GLU A 95 58.26 6.06 -8.61
CA GLU A 95 57.01 6.47 -9.25
C GLU A 95 56.26 5.30 -9.92
N MET A 96 56.98 4.33 -10.48
CA MET A 96 56.37 3.08 -10.99
C MET A 96 55.81 2.23 -9.86
N LYS A 97 56.49 2.17 -8.71
CA LYS A 97 55.99 1.45 -7.52
C LYS A 97 54.69 2.06 -7.01
N SER A 98 54.60 3.38 -6.90
CA SER A 98 53.35 4.02 -6.45
C SER A 98 52.19 3.80 -7.44
N LYS A 99 52.47 3.76 -8.75
CA LYS A 99 51.49 3.38 -9.77
C LYS A 99 51.06 1.91 -9.65
N LEU A 100 51.97 0.99 -9.31
CA LEU A 100 51.66 -0.41 -9.04
C LEU A 100 50.75 -0.57 -7.81
N ASP A 101 51.05 0.13 -6.72
CA ASP A 101 50.22 0.13 -5.51
C ASP A 101 48.80 0.66 -5.83
N ASN A 102 48.69 1.69 -6.68
CA ASN A 102 47.40 2.21 -7.16
C ASN A 102 46.64 1.18 -8.03
N ILE A 103 47.34 0.42 -8.89
CA ILE A 103 46.72 -0.64 -9.71
C ILE A 103 46.18 -1.76 -8.83
N GLU A 104 46.92 -2.16 -7.80
CA GLU A 104 46.49 -3.18 -6.83
C GLU A 104 45.23 -2.73 -6.06
N ALA A 105 45.19 -1.46 -5.65
CA ALA A 105 44.00 -0.86 -5.05
C ALA A 105 42.81 -0.87 -6.02
N ILE A 106 43.01 -0.51 -7.30
CA ILE A 106 41.96 -0.56 -8.33
C ILE A 106 41.46 -1.99 -8.53
N MET A 107 42.35 -2.99 -8.66
CA MET A 107 41.97 -4.40 -8.81
C MET A 107 41.09 -4.88 -7.67
N THR A 108 41.41 -4.47 -6.44
CA THR A 108 40.59 -4.79 -5.26
C THR A 108 39.20 -4.17 -5.37
N THR A 109 39.11 -2.90 -5.78
CA THR A 109 37.80 -2.25 -5.98
C THR A 109 36.98 -2.86 -7.11
N VAL A 110 37.64 -3.32 -8.19
CA VAL A 110 36.98 -4.00 -9.31
C VAL A 110 36.38 -5.33 -8.85
N GLY A 111 37.09 -6.12 -8.03
CA GLY A 111 36.52 -7.35 -7.44
C GLY A 111 35.32 -7.09 -6.50
N CYS A 112 35.37 -6.00 -5.72
CA CYS A 112 34.22 -5.55 -4.93
C CYS A 112 33.03 -5.14 -5.80
N ILE A 113 33.28 -4.49 -6.95
CA ILE A 113 32.24 -4.12 -7.90
C ILE A 113 31.66 -5.36 -8.58
N GLU A 114 32.49 -6.31 -9.03
CA GLU A 114 32.04 -7.56 -9.66
C GLU A 114 31.12 -8.37 -8.74
N SER A 115 31.47 -8.50 -7.46
CA SER A 115 30.63 -9.17 -6.47
C SER A 115 29.31 -8.43 -6.22
N SER A 116 29.34 -7.10 -6.17
CA SER A 116 28.13 -6.26 -6.06
C SER A 116 27.23 -6.38 -7.28
N VAL A 117 27.79 -6.36 -8.49
CA VAL A 117 27.07 -6.53 -9.75
C VAL A 117 26.43 -7.91 -9.83
N LYS A 118 27.15 -8.96 -9.40
CA LYS A 118 26.60 -10.32 -9.34
C LYS A 118 25.41 -10.41 -8.38
N ALA A 119 25.55 -9.87 -7.16
CA ALA A 119 24.46 -9.81 -6.20
C ALA A 119 23.26 -8.97 -6.70
N MET A 120 23.52 -7.93 -7.48
CA MET A 120 22.48 -7.13 -8.11
C MET A 120 21.75 -7.89 -9.22
N SER A 121 22.49 -8.68 -10.02
CA SER A 121 21.91 -9.58 -11.02
C SER A 121 20.99 -10.62 -10.38
N ASP A 122 21.43 -11.27 -9.30
CA ASP A 122 20.62 -12.27 -8.59
C ASP A 122 19.31 -11.68 -8.05
N LYS A 123 19.37 -10.47 -7.48
CA LYS A 123 18.16 -9.74 -7.03
C LYS A 123 17.26 -9.31 -8.19
N TYR A 124 17.84 -9.00 -9.35
CA TYR A 124 17.08 -8.62 -10.53
C TYR A 124 16.26 -9.80 -11.06
N ASP A 125 16.86 -11.00 -11.08
CA ASP A 125 16.17 -12.23 -11.44
C ASP A 125 15.05 -12.59 -10.44
N GLU A 126 15.29 -12.39 -9.13
CA GLU A 126 14.27 -12.55 -8.09
C GLU A 126 13.09 -11.57 -8.30
N VAL A 127 13.38 -10.32 -8.65
CA VAL A 127 12.34 -9.32 -8.93
C VAL A 127 11.55 -9.67 -10.19
N LEU A 128 12.21 -10.16 -11.24
CA LEU A 128 11.54 -10.61 -12.47
C LEU A 128 10.56 -11.76 -12.19
N THR A 129 11.01 -12.80 -11.47
CA THR A 129 10.14 -13.94 -11.12
C THR A 129 8.98 -13.54 -10.22
N ARG A 130 9.21 -12.61 -9.27
CA ARG A 130 8.13 -12.04 -8.47
C ARG A 130 7.15 -11.22 -9.30
N MET A 131 7.64 -10.49 -10.31
CA MET A 131 6.79 -9.71 -11.20
C MET A 131 5.93 -10.60 -12.10
N GLU A 132 6.48 -11.70 -12.59
CA GLU A 132 5.74 -12.70 -13.37
C GLU A 132 4.64 -13.38 -12.56
N THR A 133 4.95 -13.80 -11.32
CA THR A 133 3.96 -14.40 -10.41
C THR A 133 2.86 -13.42 -10.05
N GLN A 134 3.20 -12.16 -9.74
CA GLN A 134 2.21 -11.11 -9.50
C GLN A 134 1.36 -10.81 -10.74
N SER A 135 1.94 -10.82 -11.94
CA SER A 135 1.19 -10.65 -13.20
C SER A 135 0.19 -11.79 -13.41
N ALA A 136 0.59 -13.04 -13.13
CA ALA A 136 -0.27 -14.21 -13.18
C ALA A 136 -1.43 -14.11 -12.16
N ASP A 137 -1.13 -13.70 -10.92
CA ASP A 137 -2.12 -13.51 -9.87
C ASP A 137 -3.12 -12.40 -10.22
N ILE A 138 -2.65 -11.25 -10.71
CA ILE A 138 -3.51 -10.15 -11.18
C ILE A 138 -4.43 -10.64 -12.30
N THR A 139 -3.90 -11.43 -13.24
CA THR A 139 -4.70 -12.00 -14.33
C THR A 139 -5.74 -13.00 -13.81
N GLY A 140 -5.37 -13.84 -12.84
CA GLY A 140 -6.28 -14.79 -12.18
C GLY A 140 -7.38 -14.08 -11.39
N LEU A 141 -7.04 -13.02 -10.64
CA LEU A 141 -7.99 -12.19 -9.91
C LEU A 141 -8.95 -11.47 -10.83
N LYS A 142 -8.46 -10.88 -11.94
CA LYS A 142 -9.32 -10.26 -12.96
C LYS A 142 -10.35 -11.25 -13.52
N LYS A 143 -9.92 -12.46 -13.88
CA LYS A 143 -10.84 -13.52 -14.36
C LYS A 143 -11.87 -13.94 -13.31
N ARG A 144 -11.49 -13.99 -12.03
CA ARG A 144 -12.44 -14.29 -10.94
C ARG A 144 -13.42 -13.16 -10.72
N MET A 145 -12.97 -11.92 -10.83
CA MET A 145 -13.80 -10.73 -10.71
C MET A 145 -14.84 -10.68 -11.84
N GLU A 146 -14.42 -10.91 -13.08
CA GLU A 146 -15.33 -10.98 -14.24
C GLU A 146 -16.40 -12.07 -14.07
N LYS A 147 -16.02 -13.28 -13.64
CA LYS A 147 -16.96 -14.36 -13.32
C LYS A 147 -17.90 -14.06 -12.15
N LEU A 148 -17.45 -13.25 -11.19
CA LEU A 148 -18.28 -12.83 -10.05
C LEU A 148 -19.26 -11.73 -10.47
N GLU A 149 -18.81 -10.78 -11.28
CA GLU A 149 -19.65 -9.72 -11.85
C GLU A 149 -20.75 -10.31 -12.75
N GLU A 150 -20.43 -11.33 -13.56
CA GLU A 150 -21.41 -12.08 -14.35
C GLU A 150 -22.45 -12.79 -13.47
N LYS A 151 -22.06 -13.30 -12.29
CA LYS A 151 -22.97 -13.89 -11.31
C LYS A 151 -23.76 -12.86 -10.48
N VAL A 152 -23.27 -11.63 -10.35
CA VAL A 152 -23.97 -10.55 -9.65
C VAL A 152 -25.00 -9.90 -10.59
N ASP A 153 -24.72 -9.87 -11.88
CA ASP A 153 -25.69 -9.51 -12.93
C ASP A 153 -26.59 -10.68 -13.35
N ASP A 154 -26.73 -11.67 -12.47
CA ASP A 154 -27.50 -12.87 -12.72
C ASP A 154 -28.97 -12.51 -13.02
N GLU A 155 -29.28 -12.56 -14.31
CA GLU A 155 -30.62 -12.38 -14.86
C GLU A 155 -31.62 -13.34 -14.21
N GLU A 156 -31.18 -14.51 -13.74
CA GLU A 156 -32.01 -15.43 -12.98
C GLU A 156 -32.42 -14.82 -11.64
N THR A 157 -31.48 -14.28 -10.87
CA THR A 157 -31.78 -13.55 -9.63
C THR A 157 -32.74 -12.38 -9.85
N LYS A 158 -32.59 -11.60 -10.95
CA LYS A 158 -33.55 -10.52 -11.28
C LYS A 158 -34.94 -11.06 -11.59
N LYS A 159 -35.03 -12.12 -12.41
CA LYS A 159 -36.30 -12.79 -12.76
C LYS A 159 -36.99 -13.35 -11.52
N LEU A 160 -36.26 -14.04 -10.65
CA LEU A 160 -36.78 -14.59 -9.40
C LEU A 160 -37.31 -13.49 -8.49
N ARG A 161 -36.58 -12.37 -8.32
CA ARG A 161 -37.07 -11.21 -7.55
C ARG A 161 -38.36 -10.64 -8.14
N GLN A 162 -38.45 -10.55 -9.46
CA GLN A 162 -39.65 -10.07 -10.14
C GLN A 162 -40.82 -11.04 -9.96
N GLU A 163 -40.58 -12.34 -10.01
CA GLU A 163 -41.59 -13.38 -9.79
C GLU A 163 -42.11 -13.38 -8.35
N ILE A 164 -41.22 -13.28 -7.36
CA ILE A 164 -41.59 -13.11 -5.95
C ILE A 164 -42.50 -11.89 -5.77
N ASN A 165 -42.14 -10.74 -6.35
CA ASN A 165 -42.97 -9.55 -6.29
C ASN A 165 -44.32 -9.73 -7.00
N ASN A 166 -44.37 -10.47 -8.11
CA ASN A 166 -45.62 -10.79 -8.80
C ASN A 166 -46.53 -11.68 -7.94
N LEU A 167 -45.97 -12.68 -7.26
CA LEU A 167 -46.70 -13.57 -6.35
C LEU A 167 -47.21 -12.80 -5.12
N GLU A 168 -46.36 -11.94 -4.54
CA GLU A 168 -46.76 -11.07 -3.44
C GLU A 168 -47.85 -10.07 -3.86
N GLN A 169 -47.74 -9.50 -5.06
CA GLN A 169 -48.77 -8.62 -5.59
C GLN A 169 -50.07 -9.39 -5.87
N TYR A 170 -49.97 -10.66 -6.29
CA TYR A 170 -51.11 -11.54 -6.52
C TYR A 170 -51.87 -11.84 -5.23
N SER A 171 -51.16 -12.14 -4.12
CA SER A 171 -51.80 -12.36 -2.81
C SER A 171 -52.52 -11.11 -2.28
N ARG A 172 -52.04 -9.92 -2.67
CA ARG A 172 -52.68 -8.63 -2.34
C ARG A 172 -53.85 -8.25 -3.24
N GLN A 173 -54.23 -9.07 -4.23
CA GLN A 173 -55.30 -8.72 -5.15
C GLN A 173 -56.66 -8.60 -4.48
N GLN A 174 -56.92 -9.24 -3.34
CA GLN A 174 -58.18 -9.02 -2.60
C GLN A 174 -58.12 -7.81 -1.66
N ASN A 175 -57.02 -7.07 -1.62
CA ASN A 175 -56.80 -6.04 -0.64
C ASN A 175 -57.02 -4.63 -1.22
N MET A 176 -57.65 -3.78 -0.43
CA MET A 176 -57.80 -2.34 -0.68
C MET A 176 -57.30 -1.55 0.52
N GLN A 177 -56.72 -0.39 0.27
CA GLN A 177 -56.32 0.57 1.31
C GLN A 177 -57.24 1.78 1.26
N ILE A 178 -57.77 2.15 2.43
CA ILE A 178 -58.56 3.36 2.64
C ILE A 178 -57.70 4.34 3.42
N HIS A 179 -57.41 5.48 2.82
CA HIS A 179 -56.64 6.57 3.44
C HIS A 179 -57.59 7.68 3.88
N GLY A 180 -57.24 8.40 4.95
CA GLY A 180 -57.99 9.57 5.41
C GLY A 180 -59.27 9.27 6.21
N LEU A 181 -59.53 8.00 6.55
CA LEU A 181 -60.67 7.62 7.38
C LEU A 181 -60.44 8.02 8.85
N PRO A 182 -61.22 8.97 9.42
CA PRO A 182 -61.00 9.49 10.78
C PRO A 182 -60.88 8.39 11.84
N GLN A 183 -59.97 8.57 12.80
CA GLN A 183 -59.66 7.61 13.85
C GLN A 183 -60.32 8.01 15.17
N HIS A 184 -60.90 7.03 15.87
CA HIS A 184 -61.49 7.20 17.20
C HIS A 184 -61.04 6.04 18.11
N THR A 185 -60.97 6.28 19.42
CA THR A 185 -60.84 5.21 20.43
C THR A 185 -62.09 4.33 20.36
N ASP A 186 -61.92 3.02 20.22
CA ASP A 186 -63.00 2.01 20.05
C ASP A 186 -63.84 2.11 18.78
N GLU A 187 -63.17 2.31 17.65
CA GLU A 187 -63.87 2.32 16.37
C GLU A 187 -64.23 0.92 15.84
N LYS A 188 -65.46 0.79 15.34
CA LYS A 188 -65.87 -0.32 14.49
C LYS A 188 -65.58 0.03 13.03
N LEU A 189 -64.47 -0.49 12.50
CA LEU A 189 -64.03 -0.16 11.15
C LEU A 189 -65.06 -0.55 10.07
N LEU A 190 -65.74 -1.69 10.23
CA LEU A 190 -66.75 -2.15 9.28
C LEU A 190 -67.94 -1.18 9.20
N ASP A 191 -68.40 -0.65 10.33
CA ASP A 191 -69.49 0.34 10.36
C ASP A 191 -69.11 1.63 9.65
N LYS A 192 -67.88 2.12 9.89
CA LYS A 192 -67.35 3.31 9.19
C LYS A 192 -67.24 3.08 7.68
N ILE A 193 -66.80 1.89 7.27
CA ILE A 193 -66.75 1.52 5.87
C ILE A 193 -68.18 1.45 5.29
N ASN A 194 -69.15 0.94 6.03
CA ASN A 194 -70.55 0.88 5.57
C ASN A 194 -71.20 2.26 5.44
N LEU A 195 -70.87 3.23 6.31
CA LEU A 195 -71.27 4.62 6.10
C LEU A 195 -70.70 5.20 4.80
N LEU A 196 -69.44 4.88 4.50
CA LEU A 196 -68.81 5.25 3.23
C LEU A 196 -69.48 4.54 2.04
N ALA A 197 -69.93 3.29 2.21
CA ALA A 197 -70.66 2.53 1.19
C ALA A 197 -71.97 3.23 0.82
N ASP A 198 -72.73 3.70 1.82
CA ASP A 198 -73.97 4.44 1.61
C ASP A 198 -73.73 5.74 0.85
N GLU A 199 -72.67 6.48 1.20
CA GLU A 199 -72.29 7.72 0.52
C GLU A 199 -71.89 7.50 -0.95
N LEU A 200 -71.29 6.34 -1.24
CA LEU A 200 -70.88 5.90 -2.58
C LEU A 200 -71.97 5.15 -3.34
N LYS A 201 -73.15 4.95 -2.73
CA LYS A 201 -74.29 4.19 -3.28
C LYS A 201 -73.88 2.79 -3.75
N ILE A 202 -73.06 2.11 -2.96
CA ILE A 202 -72.65 0.71 -3.17
C ILE A 202 -73.19 -0.16 -2.04
N ALA A 203 -73.27 -1.47 -2.28
CA ALA A 203 -73.75 -2.40 -1.26
C ALA A 203 -72.87 -2.34 -0.01
N ARG A 204 -73.51 -2.30 1.16
CA ARG A 204 -72.86 -2.47 2.46
C ARG A 204 -72.16 -3.82 2.51
N LEU A 205 -71.04 -3.87 3.22
CA LEU A 205 -70.26 -5.07 3.48
C LEU A 205 -70.77 -5.76 4.74
N SER A 206 -70.98 -7.07 4.62
CA SER A 206 -71.22 -7.97 5.75
C SER A 206 -69.91 -8.61 6.22
N GLU A 207 -69.94 -9.29 7.37
CA GLU A 207 -68.79 -10.08 7.85
C GLU A 207 -68.38 -11.19 6.88
N ALA A 208 -69.30 -11.70 6.05
CA ALA A 208 -68.98 -12.72 5.03
C ALA A 208 -68.21 -12.14 3.83
N ASP A 209 -68.35 -10.84 3.57
CA ASP A 209 -67.71 -10.17 2.43
C ASP A 209 -66.24 -9.79 2.72
N VAL A 210 -65.84 -9.83 3.98
CA VAL A 210 -64.58 -9.27 4.46
C VAL A 210 -63.85 -10.27 5.35
N GLU A 211 -62.68 -10.71 4.90
CA GLU A 211 -61.83 -11.64 5.63
C GLU A 211 -61.09 -10.96 6.79
N ALA A 212 -60.67 -9.71 6.60
CA ALA A 212 -59.99 -8.93 7.63
C ALA A 212 -60.09 -7.42 7.39
N VAL A 213 -60.23 -6.66 8.47
CA VAL A 213 -60.15 -5.18 8.48
C VAL A 213 -59.29 -4.74 9.66
N HIS A 214 -58.26 -3.95 9.39
CA HIS A 214 -57.42 -3.37 10.43
C HIS A 214 -56.69 -2.12 9.93
N ARG A 215 -56.25 -1.27 10.85
CA ARG A 215 -55.34 -0.16 10.52
C ARG A 215 -53.92 -0.66 10.31
N LEU A 216 -53.26 -0.12 9.30
CA LEU A 216 -51.82 -0.34 9.08
C LEU A 216 -51.02 0.58 10.00
N PRO A 217 -49.88 0.11 10.54
CA PRO A 217 -49.02 0.94 11.35
C PRO A 217 -48.46 2.12 10.53
N LEU A 218 -48.41 3.29 11.15
CA LEU A 218 -47.73 4.46 10.60
C LEU A 218 -46.23 4.19 10.60
N ARG A 219 -45.55 4.54 9.51
CA ARG A 219 -44.08 4.45 9.40
C ARG A 219 -43.47 5.83 9.67
N GLY A 220 -42.62 5.95 10.69
CA GLY A 220 -41.85 7.16 11.02
C GLY A 220 -42.14 7.72 12.42
N ASP A 221 -41.16 8.45 12.98
CA ASP A 221 -41.05 8.72 14.43
C ASP A 221 -41.30 10.19 14.85
N LYS A 222 -41.57 11.12 13.91
CA LYS A 222 -41.50 12.57 14.22
C LYS A 222 -42.77 13.40 14.01
N ASP A 223 -43.75 12.95 13.22
CA ASP A 223 -45.03 13.65 12.97
C ASP A 223 -46.24 12.69 13.00
N ALA A 224 -46.12 11.58 13.73
CA ALA A 224 -47.14 10.53 13.73
C ALA A 224 -48.48 10.98 14.35
N SER A 225 -48.48 12.03 15.18
CA SER A 225 -49.67 12.47 15.93
C SER A 225 -50.78 13.06 15.05
N GLU A 226 -50.46 13.61 13.87
CA GLU A 226 -51.47 14.21 12.98
C GLU A 226 -51.84 13.33 11.78
N ARG A 227 -51.07 12.26 11.53
CA ARG A 227 -51.29 11.38 10.38
C ARG A 227 -52.29 10.27 10.72
N ILE A 228 -53.38 10.24 9.97
CA ILE A 228 -54.39 9.17 10.07
C ILE A 228 -53.83 7.88 9.47
N ALA A 229 -53.73 6.83 10.28
CA ALA A 229 -53.29 5.50 9.84
C ALA A 229 -54.26 4.91 8.79
N PRO A 230 -53.77 4.41 7.65
CA PRO A 230 -54.65 3.87 6.62
C PRO A 230 -55.26 2.53 7.03
N VAL A 231 -56.50 2.28 6.60
CA VAL A 231 -57.21 1.01 6.85
C VAL A 231 -56.94 0.06 5.71
N LEU A 232 -56.55 -1.17 6.03
CA LEU A 232 -56.50 -2.28 5.08
C LEU A 232 -57.79 -3.10 5.19
N VAL A 233 -58.42 -3.34 4.04
CA VAL A 233 -59.59 -4.21 3.91
C VAL A 233 -59.22 -5.37 2.99
N ARG A 234 -59.36 -6.61 3.47
CA ARG A 234 -59.21 -7.83 2.67
C ARG A 234 -60.59 -8.40 2.38
N PHE A 235 -60.98 -8.41 1.12
CA PHE A 235 -62.29 -8.88 0.68
C PHE A 235 -62.28 -10.38 0.39
N SER A 236 -63.39 -11.06 0.68
CA SER A 236 -63.59 -12.46 0.28
C SER A 236 -63.63 -12.60 -1.25
N SER A 237 -64.20 -11.61 -1.95
CA SER A 237 -64.31 -11.60 -3.42
C SER A 237 -63.62 -10.40 -4.07
N ARG A 238 -62.86 -10.68 -5.14
CA ARG A 238 -62.23 -9.66 -5.99
C ARG A 238 -63.26 -8.75 -6.67
N VAL A 239 -64.43 -9.30 -7.00
CA VAL A 239 -65.52 -8.56 -7.63
C VAL A 239 -66.05 -7.48 -6.70
N THR A 240 -66.21 -7.80 -5.40
CA THR A 240 -66.64 -6.83 -4.40
C THR A 240 -65.61 -5.72 -4.26
N ARG A 241 -64.32 -6.06 -4.12
CA ARG A 241 -63.23 -5.07 -4.12
C ARG A 241 -63.24 -4.18 -5.37
N ASP A 242 -63.44 -4.74 -6.56
CA ASP A 242 -63.43 -3.97 -7.81
C ASP A 242 -64.59 -2.98 -7.91
N LYS A 243 -65.77 -3.34 -7.38
CA LYS A 243 -66.89 -2.41 -7.24
C LYS A 243 -66.50 -1.20 -6.39
N TRP A 244 -65.81 -1.42 -5.26
CA TRP A 244 -65.29 -0.34 -4.42
C TRP A 244 -64.27 0.54 -5.13
N LEU A 245 -63.26 -0.08 -5.77
CA LEU A 245 -62.21 0.66 -6.48
C LEU A 245 -62.74 1.45 -7.70
N SER A 246 -63.84 1.02 -8.32
CA SER A 246 -64.48 1.75 -9.41
C SER A 246 -64.98 3.13 -8.98
N LYS A 247 -65.34 3.28 -7.71
CA LYS A 247 -65.86 4.52 -7.11
C LYS A 247 -64.79 5.49 -6.63
N LYS A 248 -63.50 5.16 -6.77
CA LYS A 248 -62.39 6.00 -6.29
C LYS A 248 -62.38 7.41 -6.89
N ASN A 249 -62.82 7.57 -8.15
CA ASN A 249 -62.85 8.88 -8.81
C ASN A 249 -63.99 9.75 -8.25
N GLU A 250 -65.13 9.16 -7.86
CA GLU A 250 -66.24 9.90 -7.26
C GLU A 250 -65.85 10.56 -5.93
N LEU A 251 -65.00 9.90 -5.12
CA LEU A 251 -64.45 10.49 -3.90
C LEU A 251 -63.53 11.68 -4.19
N LYS A 252 -62.76 11.59 -5.28
CA LYS A 252 -61.87 12.67 -5.71
C LYS A 252 -62.67 13.89 -6.18
N ASP A 253 -63.75 13.64 -6.93
CA ASP A 253 -64.62 14.69 -7.47
C ASP A 253 -65.40 15.41 -6.35
N LYS A 254 -65.81 14.69 -5.31
CA LYS A 254 -66.42 15.24 -4.09
C LYS A 254 -65.43 15.97 -3.16
N GLN A 255 -64.16 16.09 -3.53
CA GLN A 255 -63.08 16.65 -2.69
C GLN A 255 -62.99 16.01 -1.30
N SER A 256 -63.36 14.71 -1.20
CA SER A 256 -63.25 13.99 0.06
C SER A 256 -61.79 13.86 0.47
N LYS A 257 -61.51 13.97 1.78
CA LYS A 257 -60.18 13.66 2.34
C LYS A 257 -59.89 12.14 2.32
N ILE A 258 -60.86 11.33 1.91
CA ILE A 258 -60.78 9.87 1.88
C ILE A 258 -60.35 9.39 0.49
N PHE A 259 -59.35 8.50 0.44
CA PHE A 259 -58.85 7.93 -0.81
C PHE A 259 -58.89 6.39 -0.79
N LEU A 260 -59.39 5.81 -1.88
CA LEU A 260 -59.37 4.36 -2.11
C LEU A 260 -58.22 3.99 -3.05
N ASN A 261 -57.33 3.12 -2.57
CA ASN A 261 -56.15 2.70 -3.30
C ASN A 261 -56.04 1.17 -3.33
N GLU A 262 -55.45 0.65 -4.41
CA GLU A 262 -55.03 -0.75 -4.47
C GLU A 262 -53.88 -1.00 -3.49
N ASN A 263 -53.84 -2.17 -2.85
CA ASN A 263 -52.72 -2.55 -2.00
C ASN A 263 -51.53 -3.04 -2.85
N LEU A 264 -50.64 -2.11 -3.18
CA LEU A 264 -49.40 -2.41 -3.91
C LEU A 264 -48.26 -2.87 -2.99
N THR A 265 -47.39 -3.74 -3.51
CA THR A 265 -46.10 -4.07 -2.89
C THR A 265 -45.21 -2.82 -2.79
N ALA A 266 -44.18 -2.86 -1.93
CA ALA A 266 -43.26 -1.74 -1.80
C ALA A 266 -42.55 -1.42 -3.13
N GLN A 267 -42.13 -2.46 -3.86
CA GLN A 267 -41.51 -2.33 -5.17
C GLN A 267 -42.48 -1.70 -6.20
N ASN A 268 -43.74 -2.14 -6.24
CA ASN A 268 -44.72 -1.58 -7.18
C ASN A 268 -45.12 -0.14 -6.82
N LYS A 269 -45.10 0.23 -5.52
CA LYS A 269 -45.30 1.62 -5.07
C LYS A 269 -44.16 2.52 -5.54
N ASP A 270 -42.91 2.09 -5.37
CA ASP A 270 -41.73 2.81 -5.87
C ASP A 270 -41.78 2.94 -7.40
N LEU A 271 -42.05 1.84 -8.11
CA LEU A 271 -42.19 1.84 -9.56
C LEU A 271 -43.31 2.78 -10.03
N LEU A 272 -44.44 2.82 -9.33
CA LEU A 272 -45.55 3.72 -9.62
C LEU A 272 -45.13 5.19 -9.49
N TRP A 273 -44.37 5.51 -8.45
CA TRP A 273 -43.85 6.86 -8.25
C TRP A 273 -42.91 7.25 -9.39
N ARG A 274 -41.91 6.41 -9.70
CA ARG A 274 -40.97 6.65 -10.81
C ARG A 274 -41.68 6.78 -12.15
N MET A 275 -42.62 5.89 -12.43
CA MET A 275 -43.45 5.89 -13.63
C MET A 275 -44.24 7.20 -13.76
N LYS A 276 -44.90 7.65 -12.69
CA LYS A 276 -45.67 8.92 -12.71
C LYS A 276 -44.76 10.14 -12.91
N SER A 277 -43.59 10.17 -12.25
CA SER A 277 -42.61 11.24 -12.41
C SER A 277 -42.13 11.34 -13.87
N LYS A 278 -41.75 10.20 -14.46
CA LYS A 278 -41.29 10.16 -15.85
C LYS A 278 -42.41 10.44 -16.87
N ALA A 279 -43.61 9.93 -16.61
CA ALA A 279 -44.79 10.22 -17.43
C ALA A 279 -45.09 11.72 -17.44
N LYS A 280 -44.96 12.41 -16.30
CA LYS A 280 -45.11 13.87 -16.23
C LYS A 280 -44.03 14.61 -17.02
N GLU A 281 -42.77 14.18 -16.89
CA GLU A 281 -41.64 14.76 -17.64
C GLU A 281 -41.80 14.63 -19.15
N LYS A 282 -42.30 13.48 -19.62
CA LYS A 282 -42.53 13.19 -21.05
C LYS A 282 -43.94 13.52 -21.54
N GLU A 283 -44.70 14.29 -20.75
CA GLU A 283 -46.04 14.78 -21.11
C GLU A 283 -47.03 13.66 -21.50
N TYR A 284 -46.97 12.52 -20.81
CA TYR A 284 -47.98 11.48 -20.93
C TYR A 284 -49.25 11.91 -20.16
N GLU A 285 -50.38 11.91 -20.86
CA GLU A 285 -51.67 12.33 -20.28
C GLU A 285 -52.20 11.34 -19.24
N PHE A 286 -51.91 10.04 -19.39
CA PHE A 286 -52.49 9.01 -18.53
C PHE A 286 -51.41 8.12 -17.90
N ALA A 287 -51.45 8.00 -16.57
CA ALA A 287 -50.64 7.07 -15.78
C ALA A 287 -51.48 6.49 -14.63
N TRP A 288 -51.75 5.19 -14.65
CA TRP A 288 -52.67 4.56 -13.69
C TRP A 288 -52.25 3.13 -13.32
N VAL A 289 -52.95 2.63 -12.30
CA VAL A 289 -52.82 1.25 -11.82
C VAL A 289 -54.15 0.55 -12.01
N LYS A 290 -54.08 -0.71 -12.42
CA LYS A 290 -55.24 -1.62 -12.49
C LYS A 290 -54.79 -3.03 -12.16
N ASN A 291 -55.40 -3.66 -11.16
CA ASN A 291 -55.11 -5.05 -10.75
C ASN A 291 -53.62 -5.28 -10.40
N GLY A 292 -53.01 -4.35 -9.69
CA GLY A 292 -51.60 -4.37 -9.30
C GLY A 292 -50.63 -4.14 -10.47
N LYS A 293 -51.13 -3.88 -11.68
CA LYS A 293 -50.31 -3.62 -12.88
C LYS A 293 -50.33 -2.13 -13.20
N LEU A 294 -49.18 -1.64 -13.63
CA LEU A 294 -48.93 -0.23 -13.90
C LEU A 294 -49.00 0.03 -15.41
N PHE A 295 -49.69 1.10 -15.79
CA PHE A 295 -49.93 1.46 -17.18
C PHE A 295 -49.73 2.94 -17.42
N VAL A 296 -49.24 3.26 -18.61
CA VAL A 296 -49.15 4.63 -19.13
C VAL A 296 -49.70 4.70 -20.55
N ARG A 297 -50.23 5.86 -20.93
CA ARG A 297 -50.69 6.16 -22.28
C ARG A 297 -50.48 7.65 -22.55
N ARG A 298 -49.87 7.96 -23.70
CA ARG A 298 -49.48 9.33 -24.05
C ARG A 298 -50.67 10.24 -24.36
N ALA A 299 -51.57 9.82 -25.24
CA ALA A 299 -52.80 10.52 -25.61
C ALA A 299 -53.98 9.53 -25.73
N PRO A 300 -55.26 9.96 -25.85
CA PRO A 300 -56.42 9.07 -25.72
C PRO A 300 -56.46 7.93 -26.75
N ARG A 301 -55.90 8.16 -27.95
CA ARG A 301 -55.80 7.18 -29.04
C ARG A 301 -54.45 6.46 -29.13
N SER A 302 -53.51 6.77 -28.24
CA SER A 302 -52.20 6.13 -28.23
C SER A 302 -52.24 4.73 -27.61
N LYS A 303 -51.23 3.91 -27.94
CA LYS A 303 -51.04 2.58 -27.36
C LYS A 303 -50.87 2.67 -25.84
N ILE A 304 -51.52 1.76 -25.13
CA ILE A 304 -51.30 1.56 -23.69
C ILE A 304 -50.01 0.76 -23.51
N ILE A 305 -49.10 1.28 -22.69
CA ILE A 305 -47.82 0.64 -22.35
C ILE A 305 -47.91 0.15 -20.91
N ARG A 306 -47.61 -1.14 -20.70
CA ARG A 306 -47.46 -1.71 -19.36
C ARG A 306 -46.02 -1.51 -18.88
N ILE A 307 -45.87 -1.08 -17.65
CA ILE A 307 -44.57 -0.93 -16.96
C ILE A 307 -44.51 -2.00 -15.87
N ALA A 308 -43.67 -3.02 -16.04
CA ALA A 308 -43.52 -4.15 -15.14
C ALA A 308 -42.16 -4.20 -14.41
N SER A 309 -41.16 -3.47 -14.92
CA SER A 309 -39.83 -3.33 -14.31
C SER A 309 -39.34 -1.88 -14.40
N VAL A 310 -38.17 -1.61 -13.79
CA VAL A 310 -37.51 -0.31 -13.90
C VAL A 310 -37.05 -0.06 -15.34
N ASP A 311 -36.57 -1.08 -16.05
CA ASP A 311 -36.11 -0.96 -17.44
C ASP A 311 -37.26 -0.58 -18.38
N ASP A 312 -38.49 -1.04 -18.08
CA ASP A 312 -39.68 -0.65 -18.84
C ASP A 312 -39.95 0.86 -18.82
N LEU A 313 -39.39 1.62 -17.86
CA LEU A 313 -39.50 3.07 -17.84
C LEU A 313 -38.87 3.71 -19.09
N GLU A 314 -37.91 3.07 -19.75
CA GLU A 314 -37.33 3.55 -21.02
C GLU A 314 -38.32 3.56 -22.20
N LYS A 315 -39.43 2.84 -22.06
CA LYS A 315 -40.55 2.86 -23.03
C LYS A 315 -41.33 4.17 -22.98
N ILE A 316 -41.12 4.99 -21.94
CA ILE A 316 -41.71 6.32 -21.78
C ILE A 316 -40.76 7.34 -22.44
N ARG A 317 -41.11 7.76 -23.65
CA ARG A 317 -40.29 8.66 -24.50
C ARG A 317 -41.06 9.91 -24.91
#